data_AF-A0A0P1BAH1-F1
#
_entry.id   AF-A0A0P1BAH1-F1
#
_cell.length_a   1.000
_cell.length_b   1.000
_cell.length_c   1.000
_cell.angle_alpha   90.00
_cell.angle_beta   90.00
_cell.angle_gamma   90.00
#
_symmetry.space_group_name_H-M   'P 1'
#
loop_
_entity.id
_entity.type
_entity.pdbx_description
1 polymer ?
#
loop_
_entity_poly.entity_id
_entity_poly.type
_entity_poly.pdbx_seq_one_letter_code
_entity_poly.pdbx_strand_id
1 'polypeptide(L)'
;MRLLTTCSLSFMALLLVFGRQAQGVEGVVKRWEFTVKYTVDKCPKGWYKEGKIGPAWQQACNDAGGDYGHYEGGKENTVICTKGENNLAPQAMNILFKNQPGQWAFREIPS
;
A
#
# COMPACT_ATOMS: atom_id res chain seq x y z
N MET A 1 37.48 -44.66 -53.06
CA MET A 1 36.30 -43.78 -53.27
C MET A 1 35.93 -43.17 -51.92
N ARG A 2 36.22 -41.89 -51.69
CA ARG A 2 35.55 -41.05 -50.69
C ARG A 2 35.85 -39.59 -51.04
N LEU A 3 34.79 -38.90 -51.46
CA LEU A 3 34.77 -37.50 -51.83
C LEU A 3 35.12 -36.64 -50.61
N LEU A 4 35.98 -35.67 -50.84
CA LEU A 4 36.00 -34.39 -50.12
C LEU A 4 34.95 -33.49 -50.78
N THR A 5 33.94 -33.06 -50.02
CA THR A 5 33.18 -31.87 -50.39
C THR A 5 32.92 -31.04 -49.13
N THR A 6 33.22 -29.77 -49.31
CA THR A 6 33.45 -28.70 -48.35
C THR A 6 32.19 -28.05 -47.78
N CYS A 7 32.41 -27.39 -46.64
CA CYS A 7 31.75 -26.17 -46.14
C CYS A 7 30.24 -26.19 -45.96
N SER A 8 29.82 -26.23 -44.69
CA SER A 8 28.63 -25.49 -44.28
C SER A 8 28.93 -24.76 -42.98
N LEU A 9 28.74 -23.44 -43.05
CA LEU A 9 28.78 -22.49 -41.96
C LEU A 9 27.85 -22.93 -40.83
N SER A 10 28.23 -22.68 -39.57
CA SER A 10 27.26 -22.24 -38.56
C SER A 10 27.87 -21.92 -37.20
N PHE A 11 27.50 -20.73 -36.73
CA PHE A 11 27.43 -20.28 -35.35
C PHE A 11 28.73 -19.91 -34.62
N MET A 12 29.12 -18.65 -34.84
CA MET A 12 29.72 -17.80 -33.80
C MET A 12 28.96 -17.96 -32.47
N ALA A 13 29.70 -18.40 -31.44
CA ALA A 13 29.32 -18.26 -30.06
C ALA A 13 29.39 -16.77 -29.66
N LEU A 14 28.27 -16.06 -29.78
CA LEU A 14 28.13 -14.73 -29.22
C LEU A 14 27.74 -14.88 -27.74
N LEU A 15 28.70 -14.56 -26.87
CA LEU A 15 28.52 -14.29 -25.45
C LEU A 15 27.35 -13.33 -25.22
N LEU A 16 26.19 -13.85 -24.79
CA LEU A 16 25.18 -13.06 -24.09
C LEU A 16 25.28 -13.35 -22.59
N VAL A 17 26.20 -12.60 -22.01
CA VAL A 17 26.36 -12.35 -20.58
C VAL A 17 25.03 -11.88 -19.99
N PHE A 18 24.55 -12.62 -19.00
CA PHE A 18 23.71 -12.19 -17.88
C PHE A 18 22.67 -11.09 -18.16
N GLY A 19 21.51 -11.50 -18.66
CA GLY A 19 20.26 -10.73 -18.58
C GLY A 19 19.33 -11.26 -17.49
N ARG A 20 19.83 -11.53 -16.28
CA ARG A 20 18.97 -11.77 -15.11
C ARG A 20 18.50 -10.40 -14.60
N GLN A 21 17.65 -9.74 -15.38
CA GLN A 21 16.98 -8.51 -14.97
C GLN A 21 16.06 -8.90 -13.81
N ALA A 22 16.46 -8.48 -12.62
CA ALA A 22 15.73 -8.62 -11.39
C ALA A 22 14.39 -7.88 -11.50
N GLN A 23 13.35 -8.57 -11.95
CA GLN A 23 11.96 -8.15 -11.71
C GLN A 23 11.66 -8.33 -10.22
N GLY A 24 12.19 -7.44 -9.39
CA GLY A 24 12.07 -7.57 -7.93
C GLY A 24 12.15 -6.26 -7.15
N VAL A 25 12.30 -5.11 -7.81
CA VAL A 25 12.51 -3.83 -7.09
C VAL A 25 11.82 -2.62 -7.74
N GLU A 26 10.78 -2.82 -8.56
CA GLU A 26 9.96 -1.71 -9.11
C GLU A 26 8.60 -1.54 -8.39
N GLY A 27 8.25 -2.42 -7.45
CA GLY A 27 6.97 -2.36 -6.72
C GLY A 27 6.95 -1.54 -5.43
N VAL A 28 8.10 -0.95 -5.04
CA VAL A 28 8.23 -0.14 -3.81
C VAL A 28 8.38 1.34 -4.16
N VAL A 29 7.85 1.76 -5.32
CA VAL A 29 7.70 3.18 -5.63
C VAL A 29 6.53 3.72 -4.81
N LYS A 30 6.90 4.23 -3.62
CA LYS A 30 6.22 5.31 -2.88
C LYS A 30 4.71 5.17 -2.69
N ARG A 31 4.26 4.11 -2.00
CA ARG A 31 2.90 4.04 -1.40
C ARG A 31 2.54 5.33 -0.63
N TRP A 32 3.54 6.01 -0.06
CA TRP A 32 3.43 7.29 0.64
C TRP A 32 3.05 8.49 -0.25
N GLU A 33 3.36 8.51 -1.55
CA GLU A 33 3.00 9.62 -2.45
C GLU A 33 1.52 9.60 -2.85
N PHE A 34 0.89 8.42 -2.84
CA PHE A 34 -0.54 8.25 -3.10
C PHE A 34 -1.37 8.19 -1.80
N THR A 35 -0.74 8.47 -0.65
CA THR A 35 -1.38 8.40 0.65
C THR A 35 -2.08 9.72 0.99
N VAL A 36 -3.41 9.70 0.98
CA VAL A 36 -4.22 10.76 1.60
C VAL A 36 -4.29 10.52 3.11
N LYS A 37 -3.97 11.54 3.90
CA LYS A 37 -3.98 11.47 5.37
C LYS A 37 -5.21 12.15 5.92
N TYR A 38 -5.74 11.64 7.03
CA TYR A 38 -6.85 12.26 7.74
C TYR A 38 -6.53 12.44 9.22
N THR A 39 -6.92 13.57 9.80
CA THR A 39 -6.92 13.76 11.25
C THR A 39 -8.17 13.15 11.86
N VAL A 40 -8.04 12.56 13.05
CA VAL A 40 -9.16 12.08 13.86
C VAL A 40 -9.61 13.21 14.81
N ASP A 41 -10.48 14.11 14.35
CA ASP A 41 -10.92 15.25 15.16
C ASP A 41 -11.79 14.82 16.37
N LYS A 42 -12.45 13.67 16.28
CA LYS A 42 -13.25 13.09 17.38
C LYS A 42 -13.19 11.56 17.33
N CYS A 43 -13.17 10.93 18.51
CA CYS A 43 -13.31 9.49 18.67
C CYS A 43 -14.15 9.17 19.92
N PRO A 44 -14.53 7.90 20.15
CA PRO A 44 -15.25 7.50 21.36
C PRO A 44 -14.49 7.87 22.64
N LYS A 45 -15.23 8.19 23.70
CA LYS A 45 -14.65 8.68 24.96
C LYS A 45 -13.67 7.66 25.55
N GLY A 46 -12.48 8.13 25.94
CA GLY A 46 -11.44 7.31 26.59
C GLY A 46 -10.48 6.59 25.63
N TRP A 47 -10.79 6.51 24.33
CA TRP A 47 -10.03 5.69 23.38
C TRP A 47 -8.60 6.14 23.13
N TYR A 48 -8.32 7.45 23.23
CA TYR A 48 -6.95 7.98 23.16
C TYR A 48 -6.04 7.40 24.24
N LYS A 49 -6.54 7.26 25.48
CA LYS A 49 -5.76 6.76 26.61
C LYS A 49 -5.56 5.24 26.57
N GLU A 50 -6.52 4.56 25.94
CA GLU A 50 -6.55 3.10 25.86
C GLU A 50 -5.90 2.56 24.57
N GLY A 51 -5.38 3.44 23.70
CA GLY A 51 -4.73 3.04 22.45
C GLY A 51 -5.67 2.34 21.45
N LYS A 52 -6.99 2.55 21.56
CA LYS A 52 -8.00 1.81 20.79
C LYS A 52 -8.21 2.32 19.36
N ILE A 53 -7.76 3.53 19.05
CA ILE A 53 -7.97 4.16 17.74
C ILE A 53 -7.24 3.40 16.63
N GLY A 54 -5.97 3.08 16.84
CA GLY A 54 -5.16 2.37 15.84
C GLY A 54 -5.76 1.01 15.45
N PRO A 55 -6.04 0.10 16.40
CA PRO A 55 -6.66 -1.19 16.09
C PRO A 55 -8.02 -1.06 15.40
N ALA A 56 -8.87 -0.12 15.86
CA ALA A 56 -10.18 0.07 15.24
C ALA A 56 -10.09 0.64 13.82
N TRP A 57 -9.16 1.58 13.60
CA TRP A 57 -8.89 2.10 12.26
C TRP A 57 -8.36 1.00 11.33
N GLN A 58 -7.39 0.21 11.81
CA GLN A 58 -6.82 -0.87 11.02
C GLN A 58 -7.88 -1.91 10.65
N GLN A 59 -8.73 -2.29 11.60
CA GLN A 59 -9.84 -3.19 11.30
C GLN A 59 -10.81 -2.59 10.27
N ALA A 60 -11.21 -1.33 10.43
CA ALA A 60 -12.11 -0.68 9.48
C ALA A 60 -11.48 -0.54 8.09
N CYS A 61 -10.17 -0.33 8.01
CA CYS A 61 -9.45 -0.31 6.74
C CYS A 61 -9.45 -1.69 6.07
N ASN A 62 -9.21 -2.75 6.85
CA ASN A 62 -9.28 -4.13 6.35
C ASN A 62 -10.69 -4.47 5.85
N ASP A 63 -11.73 -4.09 6.62
CA ASP A 63 -13.14 -4.31 6.26
C ASP A 63 -13.56 -3.52 5.01
N ALA A 64 -12.92 -2.37 4.76
CA ALA A 64 -13.07 -1.61 3.52
C ALA A 64 -12.33 -2.26 2.32
N GLY A 65 -11.53 -3.30 2.56
CA GLY A 65 -10.72 -3.99 1.55
C GLY A 65 -9.33 -3.37 1.32
N GLY A 66 -8.84 -2.57 2.26
CA GLY A 66 -7.48 -2.01 2.27
C GLY A 66 -6.41 -3.06 2.52
N ASP A 67 -5.24 -2.86 1.90
CA ASP A 67 -4.03 -3.67 2.14
C ASP A 67 -3.07 -2.99 3.13
N TYR A 68 -3.34 -1.74 3.50
CA TYR A 68 -2.56 -0.95 4.44
C TYR A 68 -3.44 0.02 5.21
N GLY A 69 -3.58 -0.23 6.52
CA GLY A 69 -4.23 0.66 7.47
C GLY A 69 -3.25 1.07 8.56
N HIS A 70 -3.02 2.38 8.74
CA HIS A 70 -2.10 2.90 9.73
C HIS A 70 -2.71 4.04 10.54
N TYR A 71 -2.28 4.14 11.81
CA TYR A 71 -2.62 5.22 12.72
C TYR A 71 -1.35 5.76 13.36
N GLU A 72 -1.15 7.06 13.26
CA GLU A 72 -0.05 7.78 13.88
C GLU A 72 -0.62 8.63 15.03
N GLY A 73 -0.28 8.28 16.28
CA GLY A 73 -0.63 9.06 17.45
C GLY A 73 0.39 10.18 17.71
N GLY A 74 -0.05 11.36 18.10
CA GLY A 74 0.85 12.49 18.35
C GLY A 74 0.14 13.85 18.37
N LYS A 75 0.87 14.90 17.95
CA LYS A 75 0.36 16.28 17.85
C LYS A 75 -0.84 16.37 16.90
N GLU A 76 -0.81 15.60 15.82
CA GLU A 76 -1.96 15.31 14.98
C GLU A 76 -2.11 13.79 14.93
N ASN A 77 -3.25 13.33 15.38
CA ASN A 77 -3.63 11.93 15.37
C ASN A 77 -4.15 11.58 13.98
N THR A 78 -3.28 11.01 13.15
CA THR A 78 -3.56 10.80 11.74
C THR A 78 -3.86 9.34 11.42
N VAL A 79 -4.69 9.12 10.41
CA VAL A 79 -5.02 7.81 9.89
C VAL A 79 -4.82 7.73 8.39
N ILE A 80 -4.45 6.54 7.92
CA ILE A 80 -4.18 6.22 6.51
C ILE A 80 -4.86 4.90 6.18
N CYS A 81 -5.57 4.83 5.04
CA CYS A 81 -6.08 3.56 4.52
C CYS A 81 -5.96 3.50 3.00
N THR A 82 -5.23 2.51 2.48
CA THR A 82 -4.98 2.36 1.04
C THR A 82 -5.21 0.93 0.55
N LYS A 83 -5.44 0.81 -0.76
CA LYS A 83 -5.31 -0.44 -1.53
C LYS A 83 -4.54 -0.16 -2.82
N GLY A 84 -3.26 -0.54 -2.86
CA GLY A 84 -2.34 -0.01 -3.86
C GLY A 84 -2.30 1.52 -3.78
N GLU A 85 -2.70 2.20 -4.86
CA GLU A 85 -2.75 3.67 -4.97
C GLU A 85 -4.14 4.25 -4.63
N ASN A 86 -5.13 3.41 -4.30
CA ASN A 86 -6.49 3.88 -4.01
C ASN A 86 -6.64 4.30 -2.56
N ASN A 87 -7.22 5.48 -2.31
CA ASN A 87 -7.65 5.92 -0.99
C ASN A 87 -8.94 5.19 -0.58
N LEU A 88 -8.86 4.39 0.49
CA LEU A 88 -10.01 3.71 1.08
C LEU A 88 -10.41 4.26 2.45
N ALA A 89 -9.80 5.38 2.88
CA ALA A 89 -10.13 6.03 4.13
C ALA A 89 -11.60 6.45 4.22
N PRO A 90 -12.27 6.98 3.18
CA PRO A 90 -13.71 7.29 3.25
C PRO A 90 -14.58 6.05 3.56
N GLN A 91 -14.25 4.89 2.99
CA GLN A 91 -14.95 3.64 3.22
C GLN A 91 -14.70 3.12 4.65
N ALA A 92 -13.47 3.18 5.13
CA ALA A 92 -13.12 2.84 6.51
C ALA A 92 -13.84 3.76 7.52
N MET A 93 -13.93 5.05 7.23
CA MET A 93 -14.71 6.00 8.05
C MET A 93 -16.19 5.64 8.08
N ASN A 94 -16.79 5.30 6.95
CA ASN A 94 -18.19 4.88 6.90
C ASN A 94 -18.46 3.65 7.78
N ILE A 95 -17.53 2.69 7.81
CA ILE A 95 -17.60 1.51 8.69
C ILE A 95 -17.55 1.94 10.16
N LEU A 96 -16.63 2.83 10.54
CA LEU A 96 -16.55 3.36 11.90
C LEU A 96 -17.78 4.17 12.31
N PHE A 97 -18.31 5.00 11.41
CA PHE A 97 -19.54 5.76 11.63
C PHE A 97 -20.75 4.84 11.83
N LYS A 98 -20.83 3.75 11.07
CA LYS A 98 -21.89 2.76 11.21
C LYS A 98 -21.77 1.99 12.53
N ASN A 99 -20.56 1.56 12.88
CA ASN A 99 -20.32 0.76 14.08
C ASN A 99 -20.40 1.61 15.36
N GLN A 100 -20.09 2.91 15.28
CA GLN A 100 -20.14 3.84 16.40
C GLN A 100 -20.72 5.20 15.98
N PRO A 101 -22.05 5.29 15.82
CA PRO A 101 -22.73 6.50 15.35
C PRO A 101 -22.43 7.72 16.22
N GLY A 102 -22.01 8.81 15.58
CA GLY A 102 -21.74 10.10 16.23
C GLY A 102 -20.51 10.13 17.13
N GLN A 103 -19.76 9.03 17.26
CA GLN A 103 -18.56 8.98 18.09
C GLN A 103 -17.28 9.41 17.35
N TRP A 104 -17.31 9.43 16.02
CA TRP A 104 -16.15 9.77 15.20
C TRP A 104 -16.36 11.06 14.40
N ALA A 105 -15.27 11.80 14.18
CA ALA A 105 -15.19 12.88 13.21
C ALA A 105 -13.77 12.89 12.63
N PHE A 106 -13.67 13.10 11.32
CA PHE A 106 -12.42 13.10 10.59
C PHE A 106 -12.34 14.32 9.69
N ARG A 107 -11.12 14.73 9.37
CA ARG A 107 -10.83 15.81 8.43
C ARG A 107 -9.63 15.43 7.57
N GLU A 108 -9.73 15.68 6.28
CA GLU A 108 -8.63 15.42 5.35
C GLU A 108 -7.48 16.42 5.58
N ILE A 109 -6.25 15.94 5.52
CA ILE A 109 -5.05 16.75 5.55
C ILE A 109 -4.60 16.90 4.09
N PRO A 110 -4.60 18.13 3.53
CA PRO A 110 -4.11 18.35 2.19
C PRO A 110 -2.63 17.96 2.10
N SER A 111 -2.32 17.10 1.14
CA SER A 111 -0.97 16.64 0.80
C SER A 111 -0.16 17.71 0.07
#